data_AF-A0A2E3P6D3-F1
#
_entry.id   AF-A0A2E3P6D3-F1
#
_cell.length_a   1.000
_cell.length_b   1.000
_cell.length_c   1.000
_cell.angle_alpha   90.00
_cell.angle_beta   90.00
_cell.angle_gamma   90.00
#
_symmetry.space_group_name_H-M   'P 1'
#
loop_
_entity.id
_entity.type
_entity.pdbx_description
1 polymer ?
#
loop_
_entity_poly.entity_id
_entity_poly.type
_entity_poly.pdbx_seq_one_letter_code
_entity_poly.pdbx_strand_id
1 'polypeptide(L)'
;MFNSDIPTQAGLPTTRKLVRSTLLALLSAAVILVTVVLPAEYAIDPTGIGRMLGLTEMGEIKTQLEQEAEADRLRDPAPAASDKRSSLFGGMVAGWFIGTAQAQSKDAAWKDEIAVTLKPGQGAEVKLTMGKGAKAEFSWVVANGAVNYDLHGDGGGQNISYKKDRKVEKHSGTLEAAFDGSHGWFWRNRGRQDVTVTLKVRGAYSEVKRLM
;
A
#
# COMPACT_ATOMS: atom_id res chain seq x y z
N MET A 1 -29.79 54.50 -10.77
CA MET A 1 -28.56 55.04 -11.40
C MET A 1 -27.38 54.48 -10.63
N PHE A 2 -26.64 53.53 -11.21
CA PHE A 2 -25.44 52.95 -10.58
C PHE A 2 -24.26 53.86 -10.90
N ASN A 3 -23.91 54.76 -9.98
CA ASN A 3 -22.64 55.46 -10.02
C ASN A 3 -21.59 54.53 -9.41
N SER A 4 -20.78 53.91 -10.26
CA SER A 4 -19.55 53.27 -9.80
C SER A 4 -18.51 54.37 -9.64
N ASP A 5 -18.07 54.61 -8.39
CA ASP A 5 -16.96 55.53 -8.10
C ASP A 5 -15.68 54.98 -8.74
N ILE A 6 -15.34 55.46 -9.93
CA ILE A 6 -14.09 55.13 -10.60
C ILE A 6 -12.97 55.82 -9.80
N PRO A 7 -12.00 55.08 -9.23
CA PRO A 7 -10.93 55.69 -8.46
C PRO A 7 -10.16 56.68 -9.33
N THR A 8 -10.03 57.91 -8.84
CA THR A 8 -9.16 58.94 -9.44
C THR A 8 -7.70 58.47 -9.37
N GLN A 9 -6.81 58.97 -10.25
CA GLN A 9 -5.40 58.51 -10.28
C GLN A 9 -4.67 58.65 -8.92
N ALA A 10 -5.14 59.53 -8.03
CA ALA A 10 -4.64 59.69 -6.66
C ALA A 10 -4.98 58.50 -5.73
N GLY A 11 -5.97 57.69 -6.06
CA GLY A 11 -6.37 56.49 -5.31
C GLY A 11 -5.63 55.22 -5.73
N LEU A 12 -4.83 55.25 -6.80
CA LEU A 12 -4.09 54.09 -7.27
C LEU A 12 -2.78 53.91 -6.47
N PRO A 13 -2.38 52.67 -6.15
CA PRO A 13 -1.11 52.42 -5.47
C PRO A 13 0.06 52.88 -6.34
N THR A 14 1.00 53.60 -5.73
CA THR A 14 2.20 54.09 -6.42
C THR A 14 3.09 52.92 -6.85
N THR A 15 3.91 53.10 -7.89
CA THR A 15 4.87 52.08 -8.37
C THR A 15 5.75 51.54 -7.25
N ARG A 16 6.18 52.39 -6.31
CA ARG A 16 6.96 51.97 -5.12
C ARG A 16 6.17 51.06 -4.19
N LYS A 17 4.87 51.32 -3.99
CA LYS A 17 3.99 50.43 -3.21
C LYS A 17 3.82 49.08 -3.91
N LEU A 18 3.59 49.09 -5.23
CA LEU A 18 3.46 47.87 -6.04
C LEU A 18 4.72 47.00 -5.94
N VAL A 19 5.90 47.58 -6.17
CA VAL A 19 7.18 46.85 -6.08
C VAL A 19 7.38 46.25 -4.68
N ARG A 20 7.08 47.02 -3.61
CA ARG A 20 7.17 46.51 -2.23
C ARG A 20 6.23 45.34 -1.99
N SER A 21 4.98 45.42 -2.45
CA SER A 21 4.03 44.31 -2.30
C SER A 21 4.44 43.08 -3.10
N THR A 22 4.98 43.26 -4.31
CA THR A 22 5.46 42.14 -5.14
C THR A 22 6.66 41.45 -4.49
N LEU A 23 7.61 42.22 -3.96
CA LEU A 23 8.76 41.64 -3.25
C LEU A 23 8.33 40.88 -2.00
N LEU A 24 7.39 41.42 -1.22
CA LEU A 24 6.87 40.73 -0.05
C LEU A 24 6.15 39.43 -0.43
N ALA A 25 5.32 39.46 -1.48
CA ALA A 25 4.65 38.27 -1.98
C ALA A 25 5.65 37.20 -2.46
N LEU A 26 6.72 37.60 -3.17
CA LEU A 26 7.77 36.70 -3.62
C LEU A 26 8.50 36.06 -2.43
N LEU A 27 8.82 36.85 -1.39
CA LEU A 27 9.42 36.31 -0.16
C LEU A 27 8.49 35.33 0.55
N SER A 28 7.20 35.65 0.69
CA SER A 28 6.22 34.73 1.27
C SER A 28 6.09 33.44 0.46
N ALA A 29 6.09 33.52 -0.87
CA ALA A 29 6.06 32.35 -1.74
C ALA A 29 7.31 31.49 -1.59
N ALA A 30 8.49 32.10 -1.48
CA ALA A 30 9.74 31.37 -1.25
C ALA A 30 9.74 30.65 0.11
N VAL A 31 9.19 31.27 1.16
CA VAL A 31 9.02 30.62 2.46
C VAL A 31 8.12 29.39 2.35
N ILE A 32 6.94 29.54 1.74
CA ILE A 32 6.00 28.41 1.53
C ILE A 32 6.64 27.29 0.70
N LEU A 33 7.38 27.65 -0.34
CA LEU A 33 8.07 26.68 -1.19
C LEU A 33 9.02 25.80 -0.36
N VAL A 34 9.82 26.42 0.51
CA VAL A 34 10.85 25.74 1.29
C VAL A 34 10.28 24.97 2.48
N THR A 35 9.25 25.48 3.16
CA THR A 35 8.72 24.89 4.40
C THR A 35 7.53 23.95 4.20
N VAL A 36 6.82 24.05 3.07
CA VAL A 36 5.60 23.28 2.81
C VAL A 36 5.73 22.45 1.53
N VAL A 37 6.01 23.09 0.39
CA VAL A 37 5.95 22.42 -0.93
C VAL A 37 7.08 21.41 -1.10
N LEU A 38 8.34 21.79 -0.83
CA LEU A 38 9.49 20.89 -0.95
C LEU A 38 9.39 19.67 -0.02
N PRO A 39 9.02 19.82 1.27
CA PRO A 39 8.80 18.67 2.14
C PRO A 39 7.66 17.76 1.66
N ALA A 40 6.49 18.32 1.33
CA ALA A 40 5.30 17.54 1.01
C ALA A 40 5.39 16.79 -0.33
N GLU A 41 6.01 17.38 -1.34
CA GLU A 41 6.04 16.83 -2.69
C GLU A 41 7.30 16.01 -2.96
N TYR A 42 8.44 16.42 -2.40
CA TYR A 42 9.76 15.87 -2.75
C TYR A 42 10.50 15.27 -1.56
N ALA A 43 9.93 15.26 -0.36
CA ALA A 43 10.60 14.84 0.87
C ALA A 43 11.89 15.64 1.19
N ILE A 44 12.03 16.85 0.63
CA ILE A 44 13.20 17.71 0.86
C ILE A 44 12.82 18.73 1.93
N ASP A 45 13.36 18.57 3.13
CA ASP A 45 13.07 19.46 4.27
C ASP A 45 14.34 20.10 4.84
N PRO A 46 14.79 21.23 4.25
CA PRO A 46 16.02 21.88 4.70
C PRO A 46 15.87 22.60 6.04
N THR A 47 14.63 22.87 6.47
CA THR A 47 14.34 23.62 7.70
C THR A 47 13.94 22.72 8.88
N GLY A 48 13.51 21.48 8.61
CA GLY A 48 12.99 20.54 9.61
C GLY A 48 11.52 20.77 9.97
N ILE A 49 10.92 21.90 9.55
CA ILE A 49 9.52 22.24 9.82
C ILE A 49 8.59 21.25 9.13
N GLY A 50 8.95 20.80 7.92
CA GLY A 50 8.16 19.83 7.18
C GLY A 50 7.99 18.51 7.95
N ARG A 51 9.05 18.02 8.59
CA ARG A 51 9.04 16.80 9.39
C ARG A 51 8.27 16.98 10.69
N MET A 52 8.40 18.13 11.34
CA MET A 52 7.59 18.45 12.53
C MET A 52 6.09 18.47 12.23
N LEU A 53 5.71 18.95 11.05
CA LEU A 53 4.32 18.98 10.58
C LEU A 53 3.87 17.66 9.91
N GLY A 54 4.77 16.69 9.75
CA GLY A 54 4.50 15.42 9.07
C GLY A 54 4.35 15.51 7.54
N LEU A 55 4.73 16.64 6.93
CA LEU A 55 4.68 16.84 5.48
C LEU A 55 5.78 16.04 4.76
N THR A 56 6.99 16.00 5.33
CA THR A 56 8.11 15.24 4.75
C THR A 56 7.79 13.76 4.63
N GLU A 57 7.15 13.17 5.65
CA GLU A 57 6.71 11.77 5.64
C GLU A 57 5.70 11.49 4.51
N MET A 58 4.80 12.45 4.22
CA MET A 58 3.88 12.32 3.08
C MET A 58 4.63 12.30 1.74
N GLY A 59 5.64 13.16 1.57
CA GLY A 59 6.50 13.16 0.39
C GLY A 59 7.28 11.86 0.20
N GLU A 60 7.81 11.29 1.29
CA GLU A 60 8.49 9.99 1.28
C GLU A 60 7.52 8.87 0.86
N ILE A 61 6.28 8.87 1.38
CA ILE A 61 5.26 7.89 1.00
C ILE A 61 4.87 8.05 -0.47
N LYS A 62 4.70 9.29 -0.95
CA LYS A 62 4.36 9.57 -2.35
C LYS A 62 5.42 9.04 -3.31
N THR A 63 6.68 9.41 -3.08
CA THR A 63 7.81 8.96 -3.91
C THR A 63 7.94 7.44 -3.92
N GLN A 64 7.75 6.77 -2.77
CA GLN A 64 7.74 5.31 -2.70
C GLN A 64 6.55 4.68 -3.46
N LEU A 65 5.35 5.27 -3.37
CA LEU A 65 4.18 4.79 -4.09
C LEU A 65 4.36 4.94 -5.61
N GLU A 66 4.99 6.01 -6.07
CA GLU A 66 5.31 6.22 -7.49
C GLU A 66 6.32 5.17 -7.98
N GLN A 67 7.39 4.93 -7.23
CA GLN A 67 8.37 3.87 -7.53
C GLN A 67 7.74 2.47 -7.55
N GLU A 68 6.85 2.18 -6.61
CA GLU A 68 6.11 0.91 -6.58
C GLU A 68 5.14 0.78 -7.76
N ALA A 69 4.42 1.85 -8.10
CA ALA A 69 3.53 1.84 -9.26
C ALA A 69 4.30 1.70 -10.58
N GLU A 70 5.52 2.25 -10.67
CA GLU A 70 6.44 2.01 -11.78
C GLU A 70 6.92 0.57 -11.84
N ALA A 71 7.36 0.01 -10.71
CA ALA A 71 7.76 -1.38 -10.63
C ALA A 71 6.61 -2.33 -11.02
N ASP A 72 5.38 -2.03 -10.59
CA ASP A 72 4.19 -2.80 -10.95
C ASP A 72 3.86 -2.66 -12.45
N ARG A 73 3.94 -1.47 -13.04
CA ARG A 73 3.77 -1.28 -14.50
C ARG A 73 4.79 -2.07 -15.33
N LEU A 74 6.01 -2.22 -14.83
CA LEU A 74 7.06 -3.01 -15.49
C LEU A 74 6.86 -4.52 -15.31
N ARG A 75 6.21 -4.95 -14.22
CA ARG A 75 5.94 -6.37 -13.91
C ARG A 75 4.68 -6.88 -14.61
N ASP A 76 3.64 -6.07 -14.69
CA ASP A 76 2.34 -6.41 -15.29
C ASP A 76 2.05 -5.48 -16.49
N PRO A 77 2.31 -5.88 -17.75
CA PRO A 77 1.99 -5.06 -18.93
C PRO A 77 0.48 -5.05 -19.27
N ALA A 78 -0.40 -5.50 -18.38
CA ALA A 78 -1.85 -5.54 -18.60
C ALA A 78 -2.58 -4.46 -17.77
N PRO A 79 -3.58 -3.76 -18.34
CA PRO A 79 -4.25 -2.67 -17.64
C PRO A 79 -5.03 -3.19 -16.42
N ALA A 80 -4.82 -2.53 -15.28
CA ALA A 80 -5.63 -2.69 -14.08
C ALA A 80 -7.05 -2.18 -14.33
N ALA A 81 -7.89 -3.03 -14.92
CA ALA A 81 -9.33 -2.85 -14.96
C ALA A 81 -9.98 -4.23 -14.79
N SER A 82 -10.14 -4.65 -13.55
CA SER A 82 -11.09 -5.71 -13.22
C SER A 82 -11.84 -5.33 -11.96
N ASP A 83 -12.82 -4.45 -12.16
CA ASP A 83 -14.05 -4.42 -11.37
C ASP A 83 -14.73 -5.80 -11.47
N LYS A 84 -14.27 -6.76 -10.66
CA LYS A 84 -15.03 -7.99 -10.45
C LYS A 84 -15.99 -7.74 -9.30
N ARG A 85 -17.16 -7.22 -9.67
CA ARG A 85 -18.37 -7.28 -8.83
C ARG A 85 -18.61 -8.73 -8.42
N SER A 86 -18.71 -8.93 -7.13
CA SER A 86 -19.05 -10.19 -6.47
C SER A 86 -20.35 -10.77 -7.03
N SER A 87 -20.27 -11.86 -7.80
CA SER A 87 -21.42 -12.70 -8.10
C SER A 87 -21.55 -13.80 -7.03
N LEU A 88 -22.01 -13.43 -5.84
CA LEU A 88 -22.31 -14.35 -4.73
C LEU A 88 -23.75 -14.92 -4.79
N PHE A 89 -24.35 -15.01 -5.99
CA PHE A 89 -25.75 -15.44 -6.15
C PHE A 89 -25.96 -16.67 -7.05
N GLY A 90 -24.90 -17.42 -7.39
CA GLY A 90 -25.00 -18.63 -8.22
C GLY A 90 -24.93 -19.98 -7.49
N GLY A 91 -24.67 -20.00 -6.18
CA GLY A 91 -24.28 -21.23 -5.46
C GLY A 91 -25.36 -21.92 -4.61
N MET A 92 -26.58 -21.38 -4.51
CA MET A 92 -27.59 -21.84 -3.52
C MET A 92 -28.42 -23.06 -3.95
N VAL A 93 -27.98 -23.90 -4.90
CA VAL A 93 -28.80 -25.04 -5.38
C VAL A 93 -28.11 -26.41 -5.33
N ALA A 94 -26.96 -26.54 -4.65
CA ALA A 94 -26.21 -27.80 -4.63
C ALA A 94 -25.95 -28.33 -3.21
N GLY A 95 -27.01 -28.45 -2.39
CA GLY A 95 -26.82 -28.76 -0.97
C GLY A 95 -27.87 -29.61 -0.26
N TRP A 96 -28.77 -30.35 -0.92
CA TRP A 96 -29.79 -31.12 -0.17
C TRP A 96 -30.06 -32.56 -0.63
N PHE A 97 -29.03 -33.24 -1.14
CA PHE A 97 -28.96 -34.70 -1.02
C PHE A 97 -27.55 -35.11 -0.59
N ILE A 98 -27.52 -35.99 0.42
CA ILE A 98 -26.38 -36.74 0.98
C ILE A 98 -25.71 -36.11 2.21
N GLY A 99 -26.10 -36.68 3.36
CA GLY A 99 -25.15 -37.33 4.26
C GLY A 99 -24.51 -36.46 5.32
N THR A 100 -24.93 -36.66 6.57
CA THR A 100 -24.20 -36.26 7.78
C THR A 100 -22.77 -36.80 7.76
N ALA A 101 -21.83 -36.01 7.26
CA ALA A 101 -20.42 -36.13 7.58
C ALA A 101 -20.09 -35.01 8.56
N GLN A 102 -20.10 -35.33 9.86
CA GLN A 102 -19.33 -34.56 10.81
C GLN A 102 -17.85 -34.72 10.46
N ALA A 103 -17.36 -33.90 9.53
CA ALA A 103 -15.95 -33.61 9.41
C ALA A 103 -15.62 -32.57 10.48
N GLN A 104 -15.53 -33.04 11.72
CA GLN A 104 -14.87 -32.34 12.79
C GLN A 104 -13.41 -32.21 12.33
N SER A 105 -13.07 -31.09 11.69
CA SER A 105 -11.71 -30.80 11.29
C SER A 105 -10.90 -30.62 12.57
N LYS A 106 -10.27 -31.72 12.98
CA LYS A 106 -9.11 -31.74 13.87
C LYS A 106 -8.22 -30.57 13.46
N ASP A 107 -8.00 -29.61 14.36
CA ASP A 107 -7.08 -28.48 14.14
C ASP A 107 -5.71 -29.05 13.76
N ALA A 108 -5.46 -29.22 12.46
CA ALA A 108 -4.14 -29.55 11.98
C ALA A 108 -3.26 -28.37 12.37
N ALA A 109 -2.27 -28.58 13.23
CA ALA A 109 -1.41 -27.50 13.68
C ALA A 109 -0.82 -26.75 12.47
N TRP A 110 -0.65 -25.44 12.61
CA TRP A 110 0.12 -24.66 11.64
C TRP A 110 1.53 -25.26 11.53
N LYS A 111 2.03 -25.41 10.32
CA LYS A 111 3.35 -26.00 10.09
C LYS A 111 4.45 -25.00 10.41
N ASP A 112 4.28 -23.75 9.96
CA ASP A 112 5.20 -22.65 10.25
C ASP A 112 4.42 -21.40 10.72
N GLU A 113 5.04 -20.65 11.64
CA GLU A 113 4.56 -19.36 12.14
C GLU A 113 5.71 -18.35 12.12
N ILE A 114 5.50 -17.22 11.44
CA ILE A 114 6.51 -16.19 11.19
C ILE A 114 5.98 -14.84 11.68
N ALA A 115 6.74 -14.18 12.55
CA ALA A 115 6.46 -12.82 13.00
C ALA A 115 7.45 -11.82 12.37
N VAL A 116 6.91 -10.75 11.78
CA VAL A 116 7.68 -9.68 11.12
C VAL A 116 7.23 -8.32 11.65
N THR A 117 8.13 -7.58 12.28
CA THR A 117 7.88 -6.19 12.69
C THR A 117 8.30 -5.22 11.60
N LEU A 118 7.41 -4.29 11.26
CA LEU A 118 7.59 -3.28 10.21
C LEU A 118 7.46 -1.88 10.82
N LYS A 119 8.53 -1.09 10.72
CA LYS A 119 8.50 0.34 11.03
C LYS A 119 7.64 1.11 10.02
N PRO A 120 7.19 2.34 10.33
CA PRO A 120 6.57 3.23 9.35
C PRO A 120 7.37 3.29 8.04
N GLY A 121 6.70 3.06 6.92
CA GLY A 121 7.29 3.03 5.58
C GLY A 121 8.03 1.73 5.21
N GLN A 122 8.33 0.84 6.16
CA GLN A 122 9.05 -0.40 5.90
C GLN A 122 8.15 -1.45 5.24
N GLY A 123 8.74 -2.23 4.34
CA GLY A 123 8.14 -3.45 3.81
C GLY A 123 9.00 -4.67 4.07
N ALA A 124 8.39 -5.86 4.01
CA ALA A 124 9.08 -7.13 4.11
C ALA A 124 8.31 -8.19 3.32
N GLU A 125 8.99 -9.29 3.02
CA GLU A 125 8.46 -10.35 2.18
C GLU A 125 8.71 -11.73 2.79
N VAL A 126 7.72 -12.60 2.70
CA VAL A 126 7.84 -14.02 3.05
C VAL A 126 7.33 -14.85 1.87
N LYS A 127 8.18 -15.74 1.37
CA LYS A 127 7.89 -16.62 0.24
C LYS A 127 7.93 -18.09 0.63
N LEU A 128 7.09 -18.86 -0.01
CA LEU A 128 7.04 -20.32 0.03
C LEU A 128 7.54 -20.86 -1.30
N THR A 129 8.46 -21.82 -1.26
CA THR A 129 8.81 -22.60 -2.47
C THR A 129 7.74 -23.67 -2.69
N MET A 130 7.02 -23.59 -3.81
CA MET A 130 5.87 -24.43 -4.12
C MET A 130 5.93 -24.97 -5.56
N GLY A 131 5.47 -26.21 -5.74
CA GLY A 131 5.22 -26.77 -7.08
C GLY A 131 3.85 -26.34 -7.63
N LYS A 132 3.69 -26.36 -8.94
CA LYS A 132 2.44 -26.02 -9.63
C LYS A 132 1.27 -26.85 -9.11
N GLY A 133 0.16 -26.18 -8.80
CA GLY A 133 -1.05 -26.78 -8.25
C GLY A 133 -0.95 -27.15 -6.77
N ALA A 134 0.21 -26.98 -6.12
CA ALA A 134 0.34 -27.19 -4.69
C ALA A 134 -0.49 -26.15 -3.92
N LYS A 135 -1.07 -26.59 -2.79
CA LYS A 135 -1.94 -25.76 -1.97
C LYS A 135 -1.35 -25.54 -0.59
N ALA A 136 -1.28 -24.27 -0.19
CA ALA A 136 -0.90 -23.84 1.15
C ALA A 136 -2.04 -23.02 1.76
N GLU A 137 -2.54 -23.45 2.91
CA GLU A 137 -3.43 -22.63 3.73
C GLU A 137 -2.61 -21.64 4.53
N PHE A 138 -3.15 -20.43 4.67
CA PHE A 138 -2.49 -19.36 5.40
C PHE A 138 -3.48 -18.54 6.22
N SER A 139 -2.97 -17.92 7.27
CA SER A 139 -3.65 -16.89 8.04
C SER A 139 -2.61 -15.91 8.56
N TRP A 140 -2.81 -14.62 8.32
CA TRP A 140 -2.00 -13.59 8.96
C TRP A 140 -2.85 -12.52 9.61
N VAL A 141 -2.30 -11.94 10.67
CA VAL A 141 -2.89 -10.85 11.44
C VAL A 141 -1.83 -9.80 11.73
N VAL A 142 -2.24 -8.54 11.79
CA VAL A 142 -1.40 -7.39 12.11
C VAL A 142 -1.74 -6.92 13.53
N ALA A 143 -0.74 -6.90 14.40
CA ALA A 143 -0.84 -6.23 15.68
C ALA A 143 -0.57 -4.73 15.51
N ASN A 144 -1.35 -3.91 16.21
CA ASN A 144 -1.20 -2.46 16.32
C ASN A 144 -1.36 -1.67 15.00
N GLY A 145 -2.16 -2.17 14.06
CA GLY A 145 -2.50 -1.41 12.85
C GLY A 145 -2.92 -2.28 11.68
N ALA A 146 -2.63 -1.80 10.47
CA ALA A 146 -2.97 -2.46 9.23
C ALA A 146 -1.81 -2.29 8.22
N VAL A 147 -1.72 -3.19 7.25
CA VAL A 147 -0.69 -3.17 6.21
C VAL A 147 -1.32 -3.15 4.83
N ASN A 148 -0.60 -2.61 3.84
CA ASN A 148 -0.86 -2.94 2.45
C ASN A 148 -0.15 -4.25 2.13
N TYR A 149 -0.72 -5.08 1.27
CA TYR A 149 -0.08 -6.34 0.89
C TYR A 149 -0.28 -6.72 -0.57
N ASP A 150 0.63 -7.56 -1.04
CA ASP A 150 0.52 -8.29 -2.30
C ASP A 150 0.83 -9.78 -2.07
N LEU A 151 -0.16 -10.63 -2.28
CA LEU A 151 0.02 -12.07 -2.43
C LEU A 151 0.35 -12.34 -3.89
N HIS A 152 1.57 -12.78 -4.17
CA HIS A 152 2.09 -12.93 -5.52
C HIS A 152 2.95 -14.19 -5.65
N GLY A 153 3.35 -14.51 -6.87
CA GLY A 153 4.30 -15.57 -7.16
C GLY A 153 5.27 -15.19 -8.25
N ASP A 154 6.50 -15.70 -8.15
CA ASP A 154 7.58 -15.52 -9.11
C ASP A 154 8.40 -16.81 -9.29
N GLY A 155 8.74 -17.14 -10.53
CA GLY A 155 9.46 -18.38 -10.83
C GLY A 155 9.39 -18.75 -12.32
N GLY A 156 10.46 -19.32 -12.85
CA GLY A 156 10.48 -19.79 -14.25
C GLY A 156 10.19 -18.70 -15.30
N GLY A 157 10.53 -17.44 -14.99
CA GLY A 157 10.22 -16.28 -15.84
C GLY A 157 8.79 -15.76 -15.73
N GLN A 158 7.97 -16.34 -14.86
CA GLN A 158 6.61 -15.89 -14.56
C GLN A 158 6.63 -15.01 -13.30
N ASN A 159 5.76 -14.01 -13.28
CA ASN A 159 5.49 -13.16 -12.14
C ASN A 159 4.00 -12.79 -12.18
N ILE A 160 3.24 -13.09 -11.11
CA ILE A 160 1.80 -12.81 -11.05
C ILE A 160 1.43 -12.32 -9.65
N SER A 161 0.43 -11.44 -9.56
CA SER A 161 -0.24 -11.11 -8.31
C SER A 161 -1.57 -11.86 -8.19
N TYR A 162 -1.70 -12.68 -7.16
CA TYR A 162 -2.95 -13.36 -6.81
C TYR A 162 -3.95 -12.40 -6.18
N LYS A 163 -3.49 -11.52 -5.29
CA LYS A 163 -4.34 -10.54 -4.60
C LYS A 163 -3.53 -9.40 -4.00
N LYS A 164 -3.97 -8.18 -4.28
CA LYS A 164 -3.46 -6.93 -3.69
C LYS A 164 -4.56 -6.23 -2.91
N ASP A 165 -4.22 -5.67 -1.76
CA ASP A 165 -5.15 -4.83 -0.99
C ASP A 165 -4.42 -3.84 -0.09
N ARG A 166 -5.14 -2.85 0.44
CA ARG A 166 -4.60 -1.74 1.23
C ARG A 166 -5.28 -1.63 2.59
N LYS A 167 -4.51 -1.26 3.62
CA LYS A 167 -4.99 -1.07 5.00
C LYS A 167 -5.77 -2.30 5.53
N VAL A 168 -5.18 -3.48 5.40
CA VAL A 168 -5.77 -4.74 5.86
C VAL A 168 -5.14 -5.18 7.19
N GLU A 169 -5.98 -5.53 8.16
CA GLU A 169 -5.56 -5.95 9.51
C GLU A 169 -5.36 -7.47 9.63
N LYS A 170 -6.03 -8.25 8.78
CA LYS A 170 -5.92 -9.70 8.74
C LYS A 170 -6.37 -10.26 7.40
N HIS A 171 -5.81 -11.40 7.01
CA HIS A 171 -6.28 -12.14 5.84
C HIS A 171 -5.97 -13.62 6.02
N SER A 172 -6.89 -14.48 5.56
CA SER A 172 -6.72 -15.92 5.54
C SER A 172 -7.27 -16.50 4.24
N GLY A 173 -6.80 -17.68 3.88
CA GLY A 173 -7.26 -18.38 2.68
C GLY A 173 -6.35 -19.53 2.29
N THR A 174 -6.53 -19.99 1.06
CA THR A 174 -5.69 -21.01 0.43
C THR A 174 -4.99 -20.41 -0.77
N LEU A 175 -3.67 -20.50 -0.79
CA LEU A 175 -2.81 -20.19 -1.91
C LEU A 175 -2.64 -21.46 -2.74
N GLU A 176 -3.02 -21.42 -4.02
CA GLU A 176 -2.75 -22.47 -5.00
C GLU A 176 -1.71 -21.94 -5.99
N ALA A 177 -0.55 -22.58 -6.06
CA ALA A 177 0.55 -22.14 -6.89
C ALA A 177 0.21 -22.29 -8.38
N ALA A 178 0.17 -21.20 -9.14
CA ALA A 178 -0.13 -21.23 -10.57
C ALA A 178 0.99 -21.90 -11.41
N PHE A 179 2.21 -21.95 -10.88
CA PHE A 179 3.42 -22.49 -11.50
C PHE A 179 4.45 -22.88 -10.44
N ASP A 180 5.48 -23.62 -10.85
CA ASP A 180 6.61 -23.95 -9.99
C ASP A 180 7.43 -22.68 -9.68
N GLY A 181 7.64 -22.38 -8.39
CA GLY A 181 8.36 -21.18 -8.02
C GLY A 181 8.20 -20.77 -6.57
N SER A 182 8.49 -19.50 -6.31
CA SER A 182 8.27 -18.84 -5.02
C SER A 182 6.91 -18.15 -5.02
N HIS A 183 6.14 -18.33 -3.98
CA HIS A 183 4.81 -17.72 -3.82
C HIS A 183 4.66 -17.19 -2.41
N GLY A 184 4.21 -15.96 -2.25
CA GLY A 184 4.36 -15.32 -0.95
C GLY A 184 3.63 -14.01 -0.80
N TRP A 185 3.89 -13.39 0.34
CA TRP A 185 3.30 -12.13 0.74
C TRP A 185 4.39 -11.09 0.83
N PHE A 186 4.18 -9.96 0.16
CA PHE A 186 4.84 -8.72 0.47
C PHE A 186 3.91 -7.87 1.32
N TRP A 187 4.40 -7.32 2.44
CA TRP A 187 3.65 -6.37 3.26
C TRP A 187 4.39 -5.04 3.34
N ARG A 188 3.63 -3.95 3.47
CA ARG A 188 4.14 -2.59 3.66
C ARG A 188 3.35 -1.87 4.74
N ASN A 189 4.06 -1.35 5.74
CA ASN A 189 3.47 -0.47 6.75
C ASN A 189 3.39 0.97 6.21
N ARG A 190 2.17 1.46 6.00
CA ARG A 190 1.87 2.84 5.60
C ARG A 190 1.33 3.69 6.76
N GLY A 191 1.31 3.14 7.97
CA GLY A 191 0.95 3.84 9.19
C GLY A 191 2.15 4.56 9.81
N ARG A 192 1.88 5.23 10.94
CA ARG A 192 2.84 6.06 11.69
C ARG A 192 3.44 5.37 12.92
N GLN A 193 3.10 4.11 13.14
CA GLN A 193 3.57 3.31 14.27
C GLN A 193 4.05 1.95 13.78
N ASP A 194 4.94 1.34 14.55
CA ASP A 194 5.43 -0.01 14.27
C ASP A 194 4.27 -1.01 14.33
N VAL A 195 4.22 -1.91 13.35
CA VAL A 195 3.23 -3.00 13.30
C VAL A 195 3.94 -4.34 13.25
N THR A 196 3.31 -5.39 13.79
CA THR A 196 3.84 -6.75 13.70
C THR A 196 2.86 -7.65 12.95
N VAL A 197 3.30 -8.20 11.82
CA VAL A 197 2.56 -9.18 11.05
C VAL A 197 2.94 -10.58 11.52
N THR A 198 1.95 -11.36 11.95
CA THR A 198 2.14 -12.79 12.29
C THR A 198 1.46 -13.63 11.22
N LEU A 199 2.26 -14.30 10.39
CA LEU A 199 1.81 -15.24 9.35
C LEU A 199 1.90 -16.67 9.88
N LYS A 200 0.84 -17.45 9.67
CA LYS A 200 0.78 -18.89 9.88
C LYS A 200 0.48 -19.59 8.57
N VAL A 201 1.22 -20.66 8.26
CA VAL A 201 1.07 -21.40 7.00
C VAL A 201 1.13 -22.91 7.22
N ARG A 202 0.34 -23.66 6.44
CA ARG A 202 0.36 -25.14 6.41
C ARG A 202 0.02 -25.65 5.02
N GLY A 203 0.41 -26.88 4.68
CA GLY A 203 0.11 -27.50 3.39
C GLY A 203 1.37 -27.84 2.59
N ALA A 204 1.23 -27.86 1.26
CA ALA A 204 2.23 -28.36 0.33
C ALA A 204 3.21 -27.26 -0.11
N TYR A 205 4.29 -27.09 0.65
CA TYR A 205 5.46 -26.27 0.30
C TYR A 205 6.73 -26.89 0.88
N SER A 206 7.86 -26.66 0.23
CA SER A 206 9.16 -27.25 0.62
C SER A 206 9.98 -26.35 1.52
N GLU A 207 9.85 -25.03 1.40
CA GLU A 207 10.71 -24.06 2.10
C GLU A 207 9.94 -22.76 2.39
N VAL A 208 10.29 -22.10 3.49
CA VAL A 208 9.85 -20.73 3.83
C VAL A 208 11.08 -19.81 3.82
N LYS A 209 11.06 -18.78 2.98
CA LYS A 209 12.11 -17.77 2.87
C LYS A 209 11.60 -16.42 3.34
N ARG A 210 12.34 -15.78 4.26
CA ARG A 210 12.08 -14.41 4.72
C ARG A 210 13.09 -13.44 4.10
N LEU A 211 12.59 -12.33 3.58
CA LEU A 211 13.36 -11.24 3.02
C LEU A 211 12.95 -9.95 3.78
N MET A 212 13.93 -9.23 4.31
CA MET A 212 13.75 -8.02 5.11
C MET A 212 14.50 -6.85 4.50
#